data_AF-A0A2A5DXZ9-F1
#
_entry.id   AF-A0A2A5DXZ9-F1
#
_cell.length_a   1.000
_cell.length_b   1.000
_cell.length_c   1.000
_cell.angle_alpha   90.00
_cell.angle_beta   90.00
_cell.angle_gamma   90.00
#
_symmetry.space_group_name_H-M   'P 1'
#
loop_
_entity.id
_entity.type
_entity.pdbx_description
1 polymer ?
#
loop_
_entity_poly.entity_id
_entity_poly.type
_entity_poly.pdbx_seq_one_letter_code
_entity_poly.pdbx_strand_id
1 'polypeptide(L)'
;MIEQTAFLYKYKAIDGDNGDNFKWAGRIFTHNEIYFANANDFNDPFDCKFDFSFDGSNQDRKDYLIKYVKDRHPNWNRECRNTWIAKNFSNFSWDDPDFINRVKESNKKLILTVRICSFSEVPDDILMWSHYANGHQGFCLQFSGNEDTDFIANGPFNKREQKISYSDTYPIVNRFKDSDMETLKKSLLTKAKRWEYEKEWRMIDHKKGPDIKRFSPEMLVGVIFGCRMTEENQGQIREWCANRKTKISFYKAQEETQSYSLKIIGA
;
A
#
# COMPACT_ATOMS: atom_id res chain seq x y z
N MET A 1 3.20 16.28 -28.37
CA MET A 1 2.08 15.39 -28.01
C MET A 1 2.05 15.35 -26.50
N ILE A 2 0.97 15.78 -25.85
CA ILE A 2 0.85 15.70 -24.40
C ILE A 2 0.55 14.22 -24.11
N GLU A 3 1.52 13.49 -23.55
CA GLU A 3 1.26 12.14 -23.02
C GLU A 3 0.04 12.22 -22.10
N GLN A 4 -0.96 11.37 -22.34
CA GLN A 4 -2.11 11.27 -21.46
C GLN A 4 -1.59 10.95 -20.06
N THR A 5 -1.79 11.89 -19.15
CA THR A 5 -1.43 11.74 -17.76
C THR A 5 -2.30 10.64 -17.16
N ALA A 6 -1.70 9.50 -16.81
CA ALA A 6 -2.43 8.43 -16.13
C ALA A 6 -2.87 8.97 -14.76
N PHE A 7 -4.16 8.82 -14.43
CA PHE A 7 -4.68 9.20 -13.12
C PHE A 7 -4.66 8.01 -12.16
N LEU A 8 -4.46 8.30 -10.88
CA LEU A 8 -4.66 7.35 -9.80
C LEU A 8 -5.75 7.84 -8.86
N TYR A 9 -6.60 6.90 -8.45
CA TYR A 9 -7.84 7.18 -7.76
C TYR A 9 -7.79 6.69 -6.32
N LYS A 10 -8.31 7.49 -5.39
CA LYS A 10 -8.43 7.08 -3.98
C LYS A 10 -9.83 7.35 -3.44
N TYR A 11 -10.53 6.26 -3.17
CA TYR A 11 -11.87 6.26 -2.59
C TYR A 11 -11.82 6.57 -1.09
N LYS A 12 -12.76 7.40 -0.64
CA LYS A 12 -12.91 7.78 0.76
C LYS A 12 -14.38 7.90 1.15
N ALA A 13 -14.70 7.31 2.29
CA ALA A 13 -15.92 7.62 3.01
C ALA A 13 -15.86 9.06 3.56
N ILE A 14 -17.03 9.68 3.66
CA ILE A 14 -17.29 10.87 4.47
C ILE A 14 -18.58 10.60 5.23
N ASP A 15 -18.55 10.86 6.52
CA ASP A 15 -19.72 10.73 7.38
C ASP A 15 -20.25 12.15 7.65
N GLY A 16 -21.57 12.30 7.76
CA GLY A 16 -22.23 13.59 7.96
C GLY A 16 -22.17 14.11 9.40
N ASP A 17 -21.71 13.28 10.36
CA ASP A 17 -21.39 13.76 11.69
C ASP A 17 -19.99 14.35 11.67
N ASN A 18 -19.79 15.49 12.33
CA ASN A 18 -18.49 16.17 12.44
C ASN A 18 -17.46 15.37 13.29
N GLY A 19 -17.50 14.04 13.25
CA GLY A 19 -16.59 13.09 13.88
C GLY A 19 -15.24 13.01 13.16
N ASP A 20 -14.45 12.01 13.54
CA ASP A 20 -13.05 11.94 13.13
C ASP A 20 -12.89 11.69 11.62
N ASN A 21 -13.74 10.88 10.99
CA ASN A 21 -13.70 10.63 9.55
C ASN A 21 -13.91 11.90 8.73
N PHE A 22 -14.86 12.74 9.14
CA PHE A 22 -15.13 14.03 8.51
C PHE A 22 -13.94 14.98 8.64
N LYS A 23 -13.37 15.10 9.85
CA LYS A 23 -12.18 15.92 10.10
C LYS A 23 -10.98 15.46 9.26
N TRP A 24 -10.75 14.15 9.19
CA TRP A 24 -9.66 13.58 8.38
C TRP A 24 -9.87 13.79 6.89
N ALA A 25 -11.11 13.65 6.39
CA ALA A 25 -11.43 13.99 5.00
C ALA A 25 -11.09 15.45 4.68
N GLY A 26 -11.44 16.39 5.58
CA GLY A 26 -11.12 17.80 5.42
C GLY A 26 -9.61 18.11 5.34
N ARG A 27 -8.77 17.37 6.09
CA ARG A 27 -7.31 17.55 6.06
C ARG A 27 -6.67 17.22 4.70
N ILE A 28 -7.27 16.32 3.92
CA ILE A 28 -6.84 16.03 2.55
C ILE A 28 -6.85 17.30 1.72
N PHE A 29 -7.94 18.06 1.80
CA PHE A 29 -8.16 19.25 0.99
C PHE A 29 -7.47 20.50 1.57
N THR A 30 -7.48 20.66 2.89
CA THR A 30 -6.99 21.88 3.56
C THR A 30 -5.50 21.84 3.90
N HIS A 31 -4.92 20.65 4.09
CA HIS A 31 -3.52 20.48 4.51
C HIS A 31 -2.67 19.66 3.53
N ASN A 32 -3.29 19.10 2.47
CA ASN A 32 -2.66 18.14 1.55
C ASN A 32 -2.09 16.93 2.28
N GLU A 33 -2.87 16.39 3.22
CA GLU A 33 -2.45 15.26 4.03
C GLU A 33 -3.18 13.97 3.65
N ILE A 34 -2.44 12.87 3.58
CA ILE A 34 -2.96 11.56 3.24
C ILE A 34 -2.42 10.52 4.23
N TYR A 35 -3.30 9.61 4.64
CA TYR A 35 -2.97 8.54 5.57
C TYR A 35 -2.38 7.34 4.84
N PHE A 36 -1.28 6.82 5.36
CA PHE A 36 -0.67 5.55 4.99
C PHE A 36 -0.94 4.54 6.11
N ALA A 37 -1.68 3.49 5.78
CA ALA A 37 -2.10 2.43 6.69
C ALA A 37 -0.97 1.45 6.99
N ASN A 38 -1.07 0.76 8.13
CA ASN A 38 -0.33 -0.47 8.34
C ASN A 38 -1.12 -1.65 7.73
N ALA A 39 -0.45 -2.75 7.39
CA ALA A 39 -1.08 -3.97 6.90
C ALA A 39 -2.16 -4.52 7.86
N ASN A 40 -2.08 -4.24 9.16
CA ASN A 40 -3.11 -4.62 10.14
C ASN A 40 -4.41 -3.81 10.01
N ASP A 41 -4.39 -2.65 9.35
CA ASP A 41 -5.55 -1.78 9.23
C ASP A 41 -6.39 -2.10 7.98
N PHE A 42 -5.95 -3.08 7.17
CA PHE A 42 -6.66 -3.49 5.97
C PHE A 42 -7.93 -4.27 6.31
N ASN A 43 -8.95 -4.08 5.48
CA ASN A 43 -10.24 -4.76 5.59
C ASN A 43 -10.16 -6.25 5.25
N ASP A 44 -9.19 -6.66 4.42
CA ASP A 44 -8.96 -8.07 4.07
C ASP A 44 -7.93 -8.72 5.00
N PRO A 45 -8.33 -9.67 5.88
CA PRO A 45 -7.39 -10.36 6.75
C PRO A 45 -6.44 -11.31 5.99
N PHE A 46 -6.63 -11.52 4.68
CA PHE A 46 -5.76 -12.32 3.83
C PHE A 46 -4.68 -11.50 3.11
N ASP A 47 -4.77 -10.17 3.13
CA ASP A 47 -3.80 -9.28 2.50
C ASP A 47 -2.46 -9.30 3.24
N CYS A 48 -1.37 -9.03 2.51
CA CYS A 48 0.00 -9.03 3.01
C CYS A 48 0.50 -10.35 3.62
N LYS A 49 -0.24 -11.46 3.41
CA LYS A 49 0.15 -12.81 3.84
C LYS A 49 0.96 -13.52 2.77
N PHE A 50 1.83 -14.42 3.21
CA PHE A 50 2.74 -15.17 2.37
C PHE A 50 3.13 -16.48 3.07
N ASP A 51 3.54 -17.47 2.27
CA ASP A 51 4.07 -18.73 2.76
C ASP A 51 5.59 -18.76 2.69
N PHE A 52 6.20 -19.69 3.43
CA PHE A 52 7.64 -19.87 3.45
C PHE A 52 8.09 -21.10 2.67
N SER A 53 9.16 -20.96 1.91
CA SER A 53 9.99 -22.07 1.45
C SER A 53 11.34 -22.02 2.15
N PHE A 54 11.81 -23.20 2.58
CA PHE A 54 13.15 -23.42 3.13
C PHE A 54 13.98 -24.29 2.18
N ASP A 55 13.66 -24.26 0.89
CA ASP A 55 14.43 -24.98 -0.13
C ASP A 55 15.68 -24.19 -0.48
N GLY A 56 16.83 -24.86 -0.40
CA GLY A 56 18.10 -24.23 -0.71
C GLY A 56 19.24 -25.24 -0.74
N SER A 57 20.26 -24.94 -1.53
CA SER A 57 21.52 -25.64 -1.49
C SER A 57 22.24 -25.42 -0.16
N ASN A 58 23.26 -26.24 0.12
CA ASN A 58 24.13 -26.00 1.27
C ASN A 58 24.82 -24.62 1.20
N GLN A 59 25.05 -24.11 -0.01
CA GLN A 59 25.61 -22.77 -0.21
C GLN A 59 24.59 -21.69 0.20
N ASP A 60 23.34 -21.77 -0.25
CA ASP A 60 22.28 -20.82 0.13
C ASP A 60 22.10 -20.75 1.66
N ARG A 61 22.09 -21.92 2.32
CA ARG A 61 22.00 -22.03 3.78
C ARG A 61 23.21 -21.41 4.48
N LYS A 62 24.41 -21.61 3.93
CA LYS A 62 25.64 -21.05 4.49
C LYS A 62 25.65 -19.52 4.36
N ASP A 63 25.23 -18.99 3.22
CA ASP A 63 25.11 -17.55 2.99
C ASP A 63 24.08 -16.90 3.92
N TYR A 64 22.96 -17.59 4.16
CA TYR A 64 22.00 -17.18 5.18
C TYR A 64 22.63 -17.11 6.58
N LEU A 65 23.39 -18.13 7.03
CA LEU A 65 24.06 -18.07 8.33
C LEU A 65 25.10 -16.96 8.40
N ILE A 66 25.83 -16.69 7.31
CA ILE A 66 26.79 -15.58 7.24
C ILE A 66 26.07 -14.26 7.53
N LYS A 67 24.92 -14.01 6.90
CA LYS A 67 24.10 -12.81 7.16
C LYS A 67 23.57 -12.82 8.60
N TYR A 68 22.95 -13.90 9.03
CA TYR A 68 22.35 -14.03 10.37
C TYR A 68 23.35 -13.77 11.51
N VAL A 69 24.54 -14.36 11.44
CA VAL A 69 25.59 -14.18 12.45
C VAL A 69 26.14 -12.77 12.42
N LYS A 70 26.31 -12.18 11.23
CA LYS A 70 26.75 -10.78 11.10
C LYS A 70 25.76 -9.81 11.75
N ASP A 71 24.47 -10.04 11.58
CA ASP A 71 23.42 -9.18 12.13
C ASP A 71 23.30 -9.34 13.66
N ARG A 72 23.44 -10.57 14.18
CA ARG A 72 23.39 -10.87 15.63
C ARG A 72 24.67 -10.51 16.38
N HIS A 73 25.82 -10.60 15.72
CA HIS A 73 27.14 -10.39 16.30
C HIS A 73 27.96 -9.41 15.44
N PRO A 74 27.54 -8.13 15.35
CA PRO A 74 28.19 -7.15 14.49
C PRO A 74 29.66 -6.89 14.87
N ASN A 75 30.00 -7.09 16.15
CA ASN A 75 31.34 -6.87 16.70
C ASN A 75 32.29 -8.06 16.49
N TRP A 76 31.81 -9.20 15.98
CA TRP A 76 32.67 -10.36 15.71
C TRP A 76 33.47 -10.15 14.44
N ASN A 77 34.78 -10.43 14.52
CA ASN A 77 35.63 -10.45 13.34
C ASN A 77 35.24 -11.62 12.40
N ARG A 78 35.82 -11.64 11.20
CA ARG A 78 35.52 -12.67 10.18
C ARG A 78 35.80 -14.10 10.68
N GLU A 79 36.89 -14.29 11.42
CA GLU A 79 37.32 -15.60 11.91
C GLU A 79 36.34 -16.16 12.94
N CYS A 80 35.95 -15.37 13.96
CA CYS A 80 34.96 -15.77 14.97
C CYS A 80 33.64 -16.20 14.32
N ARG A 81 33.17 -15.44 13.32
CA ARG A 81 31.93 -15.79 12.58
C ARG A 81 32.08 -17.08 11.79
N ASN A 82 33.20 -17.27 11.08
CA ASN A 82 33.46 -18.49 10.32
C ASN A 82 33.54 -19.72 11.23
N THR A 83 34.20 -19.63 12.38
CA THR A 83 34.30 -20.70 13.36
C THR A 83 32.93 -21.07 13.93
N TRP A 84 32.10 -20.07 14.24
CA TRP A 84 30.73 -20.33 14.68
C TRP A 84 29.92 -21.04 13.59
N ILE A 85 30.00 -20.57 12.34
CA ILE A 85 29.26 -21.18 11.22
C ILE A 85 29.73 -22.62 11.03
N ALA A 86 31.03 -22.89 11.01
CA ALA A 86 31.56 -24.25 10.85
C ALA A 86 31.10 -25.20 11.97
N LYS A 87 31.04 -24.72 13.21
CA LYS A 87 30.59 -25.51 14.37
C LYS A 87 29.08 -25.80 14.36
N ASN A 88 28.28 -24.86 13.85
CA ASN A 88 26.82 -24.92 13.95
C ASN A 88 26.13 -25.39 12.66
N PHE A 89 26.76 -25.28 11.49
CA PHE A 89 26.12 -25.58 10.20
C PHE A 89 25.56 -27.01 10.13
N SER A 90 26.36 -28.00 10.55
CA SER A 90 25.97 -29.41 10.54
C SER A 90 24.89 -29.75 11.58
N ASN A 91 24.80 -28.96 12.64
CA ASN A 91 23.89 -29.19 13.77
C ASN A 91 22.63 -28.32 13.68
N PHE A 92 22.51 -27.47 12.67
CA PHE A 92 21.37 -26.59 12.49
C PHE A 92 20.20 -27.38 11.89
N SER A 93 19.15 -27.58 12.68
CA SER A 93 17.88 -28.12 12.18
C SER A 93 17.11 -26.99 11.51
N TRP A 94 17.01 -27.06 10.18
CA TRP A 94 16.31 -26.07 9.35
C TRP A 94 14.79 -26.22 9.38
N ASP A 95 14.33 -27.39 9.82
CA ASP A 95 12.96 -27.81 10.05
C ASP A 95 12.51 -27.63 11.51
N ASP A 96 13.38 -27.13 12.39
CA ASP A 96 13.07 -26.82 13.78
C ASP A 96 11.86 -25.85 13.86
N PRO A 97 10.74 -26.26 14.49
CA PRO A 97 9.56 -25.41 14.65
C PRO A 97 9.87 -24.07 15.31
N ASP A 98 10.82 -24.02 16.26
CA ASP A 98 11.18 -22.79 16.94
C ASP A 98 11.93 -21.84 16.00
N PHE A 99 12.81 -22.36 15.15
CA PHE A 99 13.45 -21.58 14.09
C PHE A 99 12.42 -21.01 13.12
N ILE A 100 11.50 -21.85 12.63
CA ILE A 100 10.44 -21.42 11.70
C ILE A 100 9.58 -20.33 12.34
N ASN A 101 9.19 -20.48 13.61
CA ASN A 101 8.39 -19.49 14.33
C ASN A 101 9.15 -18.17 14.52
N ARG A 102 10.45 -18.21 14.87
CA ARG A 102 11.28 -17.00 14.96
C ARG A 102 11.36 -16.26 13.62
N VAL A 103 11.50 -17.00 12.51
CA VAL A 103 11.53 -16.42 11.17
C VAL A 103 10.18 -15.75 10.85
N LYS A 104 9.07 -16.44 11.08
CA LYS A 104 7.71 -15.90 10.91
C LYS A 104 7.51 -14.59 11.69
N GLU A 105 7.86 -14.59 12.96
CA GLU A 105 7.74 -13.39 13.81
C GLU A 105 8.63 -12.23 13.35
N SER A 106 9.84 -12.52 12.88
CA SER A 106 10.74 -11.48 12.36
C SER A 106 10.20 -10.81 11.10
N ASN A 107 9.65 -11.58 10.16
CA ASN A 107 9.06 -11.04 8.94
C ASN A 107 7.73 -10.31 9.22
N LYS A 108 6.91 -10.81 10.15
CA LYS A 108 5.71 -10.09 10.61
C LYS A 108 6.10 -8.70 11.12
N LYS A 109 7.12 -8.62 11.97
CA LYS A 109 7.64 -7.32 12.45
C LYS A 109 8.10 -6.42 11.31
N LEU A 110 8.81 -6.98 10.32
CA LEU A 110 9.28 -6.24 9.14
C LEU A 110 8.11 -5.61 8.36
N ILE A 111 7.06 -6.39 8.06
CA ILE A 111 5.87 -5.88 7.36
C ILE A 111 5.19 -4.75 8.15
N LEU A 112 5.08 -4.91 9.48
CA LEU A 112 4.46 -3.89 10.34
C LEU A 112 5.28 -2.58 10.46
N THR A 113 6.54 -2.58 10.02
CA THR A 113 7.34 -1.33 9.97
C THR A 113 7.02 -0.47 8.76
N VAL A 114 6.32 -1.02 7.77
CA VAL A 114 6.00 -0.36 6.52
C VAL A 114 4.64 0.33 6.61
N ARG A 115 4.47 1.40 5.84
CA ARG A 115 3.21 2.13 5.69
C ARG A 115 2.80 2.15 4.23
N ILE A 116 1.52 1.92 3.98
CA ILE A 116 0.96 1.66 2.65
C ILE A 116 -0.17 2.63 2.36
N CYS A 117 -0.13 3.28 1.20
CA CYS A 117 -1.25 4.04 0.68
C CYS A 117 -1.70 3.42 -0.64
N SER A 118 -2.92 2.89 -0.66
CA SER A 118 -3.51 2.24 -1.83
C SER A 118 -4.30 3.21 -2.70
N PHE A 119 -4.18 3.01 -4.01
CA PHE A 119 -4.85 3.72 -5.10
C PHE A 119 -5.40 2.70 -6.10
N SER A 120 -6.27 3.17 -6.98
CA SER A 120 -6.86 2.39 -8.07
C SER A 120 -6.61 3.06 -9.41
N GLU A 121 -6.54 2.28 -10.49
CA GLU A 121 -6.58 2.81 -11.87
C GLU A 121 -7.99 3.22 -12.31
N VAL A 122 -9.04 2.77 -11.61
CA VAL A 122 -10.44 2.94 -12.05
C VAL A 122 -11.22 3.83 -11.09
N PRO A 123 -12.01 4.80 -11.59
CA PRO A 123 -12.90 5.63 -10.78
C PRO A 123 -14.35 5.15 -10.77
N ASP A 124 -14.73 4.17 -11.58
CA ASP A 124 -16.11 3.79 -11.89
C ASP A 124 -16.48 2.35 -11.50
N ASP A 125 -15.60 1.65 -10.78
CA ASP A 125 -15.87 0.30 -10.28
C ASP A 125 -16.89 0.32 -9.11
N ILE A 126 -17.99 -0.41 -9.26
CA ILE A 126 -19.09 -0.43 -8.30
C ILE A 126 -18.66 -1.01 -6.94
N LEU A 127 -17.81 -2.04 -6.93
CA LEU A 127 -17.37 -2.66 -5.69
C LEU A 127 -16.40 -1.73 -4.95
N MET A 128 -15.55 -0.99 -5.65
CA MET A 128 -14.71 0.06 -5.05
C MET A 128 -15.54 1.13 -4.36
N TRP A 129 -16.58 1.65 -5.02
CA TRP A 129 -17.52 2.60 -4.41
C TRP A 129 -18.28 2.02 -3.21
N SER A 130 -18.67 0.75 -3.31
CA SER A 130 -19.40 0.04 -2.25
C SER A 130 -18.54 -0.13 -1.00
N HIS A 131 -17.29 -0.58 -1.15
CA HIS A 131 -16.40 -0.90 -0.03
C HIS A 131 -15.71 0.32 0.56
N TYR A 132 -15.23 1.24 -0.27
CA TYR A 132 -14.28 2.28 0.16
C TYR A 132 -14.87 3.70 0.19
N ALA A 133 -16.09 3.88 -0.35
CA ALA A 133 -16.79 5.16 -0.37
C ALA A 133 -18.19 5.06 0.26
N ASN A 134 -18.30 4.34 1.38
CA ASN A 134 -19.51 4.25 2.21
C ASN A 134 -20.79 3.94 1.41
N GLY A 135 -20.75 2.91 0.55
CA GLY A 135 -21.90 2.55 -0.27
C GLY A 135 -22.32 3.65 -1.25
N HIS A 136 -21.35 4.25 -1.96
CA HIS A 136 -21.54 5.35 -2.92
C HIS A 136 -21.94 6.72 -2.31
N GLN A 137 -21.86 6.89 -1.00
CA GLN A 137 -22.13 8.18 -0.32
C GLN A 137 -20.86 9.02 -0.11
N GLY A 138 -19.68 8.40 -0.28
CA GLY A 138 -18.38 9.03 -0.21
C GLY A 138 -17.92 9.69 -1.51
N PHE A 139 -16.63 9.98 -1.60
CA PHE A 139 -15.99 10.60 -2.76
C PHE A 139 -14.76 9.80 -3.21
N CYS A 140 -14.28 10.09 -4.42
CA CYS A 140 -13.05 9.57 -4.96
C CYS A 140 -12.13 10.73 -5.37
N LEU A 141 -10.91 10.72 -4.86
CA LEU A 141 -9.86 11.67 -5.21
C LEU A 141 -9.22 11.24 -6.53
N GLN A 142 -8.93 12.19 -7.41
CA GLN A 142 -8.20 11.98 -8.65
C GLN A 142 -6.83 12.65 -8.55
N PHE A 143 -5.77 11.86 -8.54
CA PHE A 143 -4.39 12.30 -8.52
C PHE A 143 -3.75 12.19 -9.90
N SER A 144 -3.00 13.22 -10.31
CA SER A 144 -2.18 13.20 -11.51
C SER A 144 -0.94 12.33 -11.29
N GLY A 145 -0.75 11.30 -12.12
CA GLY A 145 0.38 10.38 -12.07
C GLY A 145 1.60 10.83 -12.87
N ASN A 146 1.86 12.14 -12.95
CA ASN A 146 3.05 12.67 -13.64
C ASN A 146 4.34 12.08 -13.03
N GLU A 147 5.28 11.67 -13.89
CA GLU A 147 6.56 11.03 -13.49
C GLU A 147 7.40 11.91 -12.54
N ASP A 148 7.23 13.24 -12.60
CA ASP A 148 7.92 14.22 -11.76
C ASP A 148 7.29 14.43 -10.38
N THR A 149 6.19 13.73 -10.06
CA THR A 149 5.48 13.95 -8.80
C THR A 149 6.18 13.24 -7.65
N ASP A 150 7.06 14.01 -7.00
CA ASP A 150 7.83 13.56 -5.85
C ASP A 150 6.93 13.39 -4.59
N PHE A 151 6.09 12.35 -4.55
CA PHE A 151 5.14 12.09 -3.45
C PHE A 151 5.82 11.98 -2.07
N ILE A 152 6.97 11.30 -1.95
CA ILE A 152 7.77 11.13 -0.71
C ILE A 152 9.24 10.86 -1.09
N ALA A 153 10.12 11.84 -0.92
CA ALA A 153 11.53 11.67 -1.22
C ALA A 153 12.26 10.73 -0.23
N ASN A 154 12.98 9.75 -0.78
CA ASN A 154 14.08 8.96 -0.20
C ASN A 154 13.72 7.59 0.45
N GLY A 155 13.50 6.56 -0.37
CA GLY A 155 13.51 5.14 0.04
C GLY A 155 13.99 4.21 -1.10
N PRO A 156 14.40 2.96 -0.82
CA PRO A 156 15.03 2.05 -1.80
C PRO A 156 14.11 1.51 -2.90
N PHE A 157 12.87 2.00 -3.02
CA PHE A 157 11.89 1.66 -4.06
C PHE A 157 11.46 2.91 -4.86
N ASN A 158 12.41 3.53 -5.56
CA ASN A 158 12.18 4.73 -6.39
C ASN A 158 11.50 4.40 -7.75
N LYS A 159 10.32 3.76 -7.69
CA LYS A 159 9.20 3.84 -8.65
C LYS A 159 7.94 3.67 -7.78
N ARG A 160 7.34 4.81 -7.40
CA ARG A 160 6.68 4.96 -6.08
C ARG A 160 5.32 4.31 -6.00
N GLU A 161 4.60 4.25 -7.11
CA GLU A 161 3.40 3.46 -7.26
C GLU A 161 3.81 2.09 -7.80
N GLN A 162 3.48 1.06 -7.03
CA GLN A 162 3.76 -0.31 -7.41
C GLN A 162 2.46 -1.04 -7.66
N LYS A 163 2.30 -1.50 -8.90
CA LYS A 163 1.13 -2.27 -9.33
C LYS A 163 1.06 -3.59 -8.56
N ILE A 164 -0.12 -3.91 -8.05
CA ILE A 164 -0.38 -5.18 -7.39
C ILE A 164 -0.39 -6.32 -8.40
N SER A 165 0.25 -7.43 -8.01
CA SER A 165 0.12 -8.72 -8.66
C SER A 165 -0.98 -9.53 -7.99
N TYR A 166 -1.84 -10.16 -8.78
CA TYR A 166 -2.99 -10.90 -8.28
C TYR A 166 -2.75 -12.41 -8.38
N SER A 167 -3.08 -13.14 -7.32
CA SER A 167 -2.84 -14.58 -7.21
C SER A 167 -3.95 -15.30 -6.45
N ASP A 168 -4.25 -16.54 -6.82
CA ASP A 168 -5.20 -17.40 -6.10
C ASP A 168 -4.58 -18.05 -4.85
N THR A 169 -3.24 -18.09 -4.78
CA THR A 169 -2.48 -18.62 -3.65
C THR A 169 -1.55 -17.57 -3.06
N TYR A 170 -1.13 -17.77 -1.81
CA TYR A 170 -0.14 -16.91 -1.20
C TYR A 170 1.19 -16.93 -1.97
N PRO A 171 1.89 -15.78 -2.05
CA PRO A 171 3.23 -15.76 -2.59
C PRO A 171 4.17 -16.55 -1.67
N ILE A 172 5.16 -17.21 -2.26
CA ILE A 172 6.17 -17.97 -1.52
C ILE A 172 7.42 -17.12 -1.34
N VAL A 173 7.77 -16.85 -0.08
CA VAL A 173 9.04 -16.26 0.33
C VAL A 173 10.03 -17.37 0.65
N ASN A 174 11.10 -17.44 -0.11
CA ASN A 174 12.20 -18.36 0.15
C ASN A 174 13.20 -17.73 1.13
N ARG A 175 13.33 -18.28 2.33
CA ARG A 175 14.17 -17.68 3.39
C ARG A 175 15.67 -17.63 3.05
N PHE A 176 16.15 -18.57 2.24
CA PHE A 176 17.58 -18.66 1.93
C PHE A 176 17.96 -17.84 0.70
N LYS A 177 17.03 -17.67 -0.24
CA LYS A 177 17.28 -17.04 -1.54
C LYS A 177 16.74 -15.62 -1.64
N ASP A 178 15.61 -15.33 -0.99
CA ASP A 178 15.01 -14.00 -1.04
C ASP A 178 15.71 -13.05 -0.08
N SER A 179 16.02 -11.85 -0.59
CA SER A 179 16.44 -10.74 0.25
C SER A 179 15.26 -10.21 1.07
N ASP A 180 15.53 -9.35 2.06
CA ASP A 180 14.46 -8.71 2.83
C ASP A 180 13.61 -7.80 1.93
N MET A 181 14.21 -7.24 0.87
CA MET A 181 13.53 -6.45 -0.14
C MET A 181 12.58 -7.28 -1.00
N GLU A 182 13.02 -8.47 -1.45
CA GLU A 182 12.16 -9.39 -2.19
C GLU A 182 11.05 -9.95 -1.30
N THR A 183 11.33 -10.19 -0.02
CA THR A 183 10.32 -10.57 0.97
C THR A 183 9.25 -9.50 1.09
N LEU A 184 9.64 -8.22 1.23
CA LEU A 184 8.71 -7.10 1.28
C LEU A 184 7.93 -6.97 -0.02
N LYS A 185 8.58 -7.09 -1.17
CA LYS A 185 7.92 -7.02 -2.48
C LYS A 185 6.84 -8.08 -2.63
N LYS A 186 7.19 -9.35 -2.38
CA LYS A 186 6.25 -10.48 -2.48
C LYS A 186 5.08 -10.33 -1.52
N SER A 187 5.35 -9.97 -0.26
CA SER A 187 4.31 -9.82 0.77
C SER A 187 3.41 -8.62 0.50
N LEU A 188 3.96 -7.45 0.20
CA LEU A 188 3.19 -6.21 0.09
C LEU A 188 2.55 -5.99 -1.28
N LEU A 189 3.01 -6.66 -2.33
CA LEU A 189 2.55 -6.43 -3.70
C LEU A 189 1.83 -7.61 -4.33
N THR A 190 1.49 -8.64 -3.54
CA THR A 190 0.65 -9.73 -3.98
C THR A 190 -0.66 -9.71 -3.23
N LYS A 191 -1.78 -9.70 -3.95
CA LYS A 191 -3.13 -9.70 -3.36
C LYS A 191 -3.94 -10.86 -3.92
N ALA A 192 -4.95 -11.29 -3.18
CA ALA A 192 -5.84 -12.35 -3.64
C ALA A 192 -6.56 -11.92 -4.94
N LYS A 193 -6.62 -12.83 -5.92
CA LYS A 193 -7.17 -12.55 -7.26
C LYS A 193 -8.60 -12.05 -7.28
N ARG A 194 -9.40 -12.43 -6.28
CA ARG A 194 -10.76 -11.90 -6.05
C ARG A 194 -10.84 -10.37 -5.90
N TRP A 195 -9.73 -9.69 -5.59
CA TRP A 195 -9.62 -8.23 -5.51
C TRP A 195 -9.01 -7.60 -6.78
N GLU A 196 -8.88 -8.34 -7.89
CA GLU A 196 -8.29 -7.84 -9.15
C GLU A 196 -9.06 -6.64 -9.73
N TYR A 197 -10.37 -6.55 -9.46
CA TYR A 197 -11.20 -5.43 -9.90
C TYR A 197 -10.72 -4.07 -9.34
N GLU A 198 -10.01 -4.06 -8.21
CA GLU A 198 -9.49 -2.82 -7.63
C GLU A 198 -8.41 -2.16 -8.51
N LYS A 199 -7.74 -2.93 -9.37
CA LYS A 199 -6.58 -2.49 -10.16
C LYS A 199 -5.61 -1.65 -9.31
N GLU A 200 -5.22 -2.25 -8.19
CA GLU A 200 -4.59 -1.56 -7.07
C GLU A 200 -3.13 -1.18 -7.39
N TRP A 201 -2.78 0.03 -6.99
CA TRP A 201 -1.41 0.51 -6.89
C TRP A 201 -1.11 0.87 -5.44
N ARG A 202 0.06 0.47 -4.95
CA ARG A 202 0.53 0.80 -3.59
C ARG A 202 1.69 1.77 -3.63
N MET A 203 1.57 2.84 -2.87
CA MET A 203 2.72 3.60 -2.40
C MET A 203 3.18 3.05 -1.06
N ILE A 204 4.50 2.84 -0.93
CA ILE A 204 5.09 2.16 0.21
C ILE A 204 6.14 3.06 0.86
N ASP A 205 5.92 3.43 2.12
CA ASP A 205 6.90 4.10 2.96
C ASP A 205 7.56 3.11 3.91
N HIS A 206 8.88 2.96 3.76
CA HIS A 206 9.72 2.06 4.54
C HIS A 206 10.30 2.72 5.80
N LYS A 207 10.10 4.03 6.00
CA LYS A 207 10.61 4.73 7.17
C LYS A 207 9.62 4.60 8.33
N LYS A 208 10.18 4.50 9.54
CA LYS A 208 9.45 4.80 10.79
C LYS A 208 9.15 6.31 10.83
N GLY A 209 8.18 6.73 10.03
CA GLY A 209 7.68 8.10 9.99
C GLY A 209 6.23 8.15 10.48
N PRO A 210 5.64 9.36 10.59
CA PRO A 210 4.22 9.49 10.89
C PRO A 210 3.39 8.77 9.82
N ASP A 211 2.26 8.20 10.24
CA ASP A 211 1.31 7.53 9.32
C ASP A 211 0.66 8.53 8.35
N ILE A 212 0.68 9.82 8.69
CA ILE A 212 0.18 10.91 7.85
C ILE A 212 1.32 11.54 7.08
N LYS A 213 1.15 11.64 5.76
CA LYS A 213 2.11 12.23 4.83
C LYS A 213 1.51 13.42 4.13
N ARG A 214 2.35 14.39 3.80
CA ARG A 214 1.95 15.52 2.95
C ARG A 214 2.26 15.20 1.50
N PHE A 215 1.37 15.59 0.60
CA PHE A 215 1.54 15.50 -0.84
C PHE A 215 1.59 16.90 -1.47
N SER A 216 2.15 17.02 -2.68
CA SER A 216 2.22 18.32 -3.35
C SER A 216 0.81 18.78 -3.77
N PRO A 217 0.40 20.03 -3.52
CA PRO A 217 -0.95 20.51 -3.85
C PRO A 217 -1.39 20.27 -5.31
N GLU A 218 -0.44 20.24 -6.25
CA GLU A 218 -0.63 20.08 -7.69
C GLU A 218 -1.05 18.65 -8.07
N MET A 219 -0.82 17.69 -7.17
CA MET A 219 -1.10 16.29 -7.42
C MET A 219 -2.58 15.98 -7.43
N LEU A 220 -3.34 16.57 -6.50
CA LEU A 220 -4.78 16.42 -6.46
C LEU A 220 -5.40 17.35 -7.50
N VAL A 221 -5.99 16.78 -8.54
CA VAL A 221 -6.52 17.53 -9.69
C VAL A 221 -8.04 17.43 -9.81
N GLY A 222 -8.65 16.44 -9.17
CA GLY A 222 -10.09 16.24 -9.25
C GLY A 222 -10.70 15.53 -8.04
N VAL A 223 -12.00 15.74 -7.88
CA VAL A 223 -12.85 15.01 -6.93
C VAL A 223 -14.09 14.52 -7.65
N ILE A 224 -14.38 13.24 -7.48
CA ILE A 224 -15.57 12.58 -7.99
C ILE A 224 -16.50 12.31 -6.82
N PHE A 225 -17.72 12.83 -6.87
CA PHE A 225 -18.75 12.55 -5.86
C PHE A 225 -19.45 11.23 -6.15
N GLY A 226 -19.75 10.46 -5.11
CA GLY A 226 -20.54 9.23 -5.27
C GLY A 226 -21.97 9.52 -5.72
N CYS A 227 -22.59 8.56 -6.40
CA CYS A 227 -23.95 8.72 -6.94
C CYS A 227 -25.02 8.97 -5.87
N ARG A 228 -24.73 8.61 -4.61
CA ARG A 228 -25.62 8.79 -3.45
C ARG A 228 -25.14 9.88 -2.48
N MET A 229 -24.07 10.61 -2.81
CA MET A 229 -23.59 11.69 -1.94
C MET A 229 -24.60 12.85 -1.88
N THR A 230 -24.91 13.31 -0.67
CA THR A 230 -25.80 14.45 -0.42
C THR A 230 -25.21 15.77 -0.93
N GLU A 231 -26.07 16.71 -1.33
CA GLU A 231 -25.62 18.04 -1.79
C GLU A 231 -24.88 18.81 -0.68
N GLU A 232 -25.25 18.59 0.59
CA GLU A 232 -24.54 19.15 1.76
C GLU A 232 -23.08 18.71 1.80
N ASN A 233 -22.80 17.41 1.72
CA ASN A 233 -21.44 16.88 1.73
C ASN A 233 -20.65 17.32 0.48
N GLN A 234 -21.30 17.36 -0.69
CA GLN A 234 -20.66 17.90 -1.89
C GLN A 234 -20.29 19.39 -1.70
N GLY A 235 -21.19 20.19 -1.11
CA GLY A 235 -20.96 21.59 -0.77
C GLY A 235 -19.79 21.77 0.18
N GLN A 236 -19.71 20.95 1.23
CA GLN A 236 -18.60 20.98 2.19
C GLN A 236 -17.25 20.68 1.55
N ILE A 237 -17.18 19.70 0.65
CA ILE A 237 -15.93 19.38 -0.06
C ILE A 237 -15.53 20.54 -0.99
N ARG A 238 -16.50 21.16 -1.68
CA ARG A 238 -16.24 22.35 -2.51
C ARG A 238 -15.71 23.50 -1.65
N GLU A 239 -16.26 23.72 -0.46
CA GLU A 239 -15.77 24.73 0.49
C GLU A 239 -14.32 24.47 0.93
N TRP A 240 -13.99 23.22 1.31
CA TRP A 240 -12.61 22.88 1.65
C TRP A 240 -11.64 23.09 0.48
N CYS A 241 -12.10 22.89 -0.76
CA CYS A 241 -11.31 23.11 -1.96
C CYS A 241 -11.16 24.59 -2.32
N ALA A 242 -12.10 25.47 -1.92
CA ALA A 242 -12.10 26.88 -2.31
C ALA A 242 -10.83 27.65 -1.89
N ASN A 243 -10.21 27.22 -0.78
CA ASN A 243 -8.99 27.84 -0.25
C ASN A 243 -7.69 27.19 -0.76
N ARG A 244 -7.78 26.22 -1.67
CA ARG A 244 -6.59 25.58 -2.24
C ARG A 244 -5.92 26.52 -3.23
N LYS A 245 -4.58 26.47 -3.26
CA LYS A 245 -3.78 27.19 -4.27
C LYS A 245 -3.95 26.60 -5.67
N THR A 246 -4.30 25.32 -5.76
CA THR A 246 -4.46 24.57 -7.00
C THR A 246 -5.94 24.33 -7.28
N LYS A 247 -6.32 24.47 -8.55
CA LYS A 247 -7.71 24.26 -8.99
C LYS A 247 -8.04 22.77 -8.99
N ILE A 248 -9.22 22.44 -8.47
CA ILE A 248 -9.79 21.10 -8.48
C ILE A 248 -10.96 21.05 -9.47
N SER A 249 -11.00 20.01 -10.30
CA SER A 249 -12.16 19.71 -11.15
C SER A 249 -13.15 18.82 -10.40
N PHE A 250 -14.44 19.09 -10.54
CA PHE A 250 -15.49 18.30 -9.87
C PHE A 250 -16.21 17.42 -10.88
N TYR A 251 -16.50 16.20 -10.44
CA TYR A 251 -17.21 15.19 -11.19
C TYR A 251 -18.21 14.47 -10.29
N LYS A 252 -19.10 13.69 -10.88
CA LYS A 252 -20.05 12.83 -10.17
C LYS A 252 -20.13 11.48 -10.85
N ALA A 253 -20.10 10.42 -10.06
CA ALA A 253 -20.48 9.09 -10.49
C ALA A 253 -22.01 9.05 -10.63
N GLN A 254 -22.49 8.55 -11.77
CA GLN A 254 -23.90 8.42 -12.09
C GLN A 254 -24.21 6.98 -12.45
N GLU A 255 -25.32 6.45 -11.92
CA GLU A 255 -25.82 5.12 -12.27
C GLU A 255 -26.30 5.13 -13.73
N GLU A 256 -25.84 4.15 -14.51
CA GLU A 256 -26.36 3.92 -15.86
C GLU A 256 -27.71 3.19 -15.79
N THR A 257 -28.66 3.60 -16.64
CA THR A 257 -30.07 3.15 -16.51
C THR A 257 -30.33 1.70 -16.94
N GLN A 258 -29.43 1.10 -17.73
CA GLN A 258 -29.63 -0.21 -18.36
C GLN A 258 -28.47 -1.18 -18.15
N SER A 259 -27.53 -0.85 -17.25
CA SER A 259 -26.36 -1.69 -16.96
C SER A 259 -25.93 -1.54 -15.52
N TYR A 260 -25.30 -2.58 -14.97
CA TYR A 260 -24.61 -2.52 -13.69
C TYR A 260 -23.25 -1.81 -13.87
N SER A 261 -23.29 -0.52 -14.18
CA SER A 261 -22.10 0.31 -14.36
C SER A 261 -22.32 1.74 -13.89
N LEU A 262 -21.23 2.45 -13.63
CA LEU A 262 -21.23 3.88 -13.36
C LEU A 262 -20.64 4.63 -14.56
N LYS A 263 -21.10 5.86 -14.75
CA LYS A 263 -20.47 6.84 -15.62
C LYS A 263 -19.99 8.03 -14.81
N ILE A 264 -18.80 8.53 -15.11
CA ILE A 264 -18.27 9.75 -14.50
C ILE A 264 -18.62 10.95 -15.39
N ILE A 265 -19.35 11.92 -14.83
CA ILE A 265 -19.77 13.15 -15.53
C ILE A 265 -19.24 14.39 -14.80
N GLY A 266 -19.13 15.52 -15.51
CA GLY A 266 -18.77 16.80 -14.88
C GLY A 266 -19.84 17.27 -13.89
N ALA A 267 -19.42 17.90 -12.79
CA ALA A 267 -20.29 18.34 -11.68
C ALA A 267 -19.94 19.74 -11.15
#